data_AF-A0A367IZ06-F1
#
_entry.id   AF-A0A367IZ06-F1
#
_cell.length_a   1.000
_cell.length_b   1.000
_cell.length_c   1.000
_cell.angle_alpha   90.00
_cell.angle_beta   90.00
_cell.angle_gamma   90.00
#
_symmetry.space_group_name_H-M   'P 1'
#
loop_
_entity.id
_entity.type
_entity.pdbx_description
1 polymer ?
#
loop_
_entity_poly.entity_id
_entity_poly.type
_entity_poly.pdbx_seq_one_letter_code
_entity_poly.pdbx_strand_id
1 'polypeptide(L)'
;MKNGTDEIRDKQGQEAPNLRKYIKNQDVQIEARSSADTGIKEAEPKKERDLQYNDYTLEDRNHYFYFLKEKLIKPREAAQAANVNYETAL
;
A
#
# COMPACT_ATOMS: atom_id res chain seq x y z
N MET A 1 30.62 17.83 22.08
CA MET A 1 29.33 17.39 21.52
C MET A 1 28.98 16.08 22.19
N LYS A 2 27.98 16.04 23.08
CA LYS A 2 27.57 14.81 23.76
C LYS A 2 26.48 14.17 22.89
N ASN A 3 26.82 13.09 22.20
CA ASN A 3 25.85 12.32 21.43
C ASN A 3 24.99 11.55 22.43
N GLY A 4 23.78 12.05 22.70
CA GLY A 4 22.79 11.39 23.53
C GLY A 4 22.29 10.14 22.81
N THR A 5 22.74 8.98 23.27
CA THR A 5 22.05 7.72 23.02
C THR A 5 21.05 7.58 24.15
N ASP A 6 19.86 8.16 23.98
CA ASP A 6 18.79 7.96 24.93
C ASP A 6 18.35 6.49 24.84
N GLU A 7 18.70 5.71 25.86
CA GLU A 7 18.27 4.32 26.01
C GLU A 7 16.74 4.29 26.16
N ILE A 8 16.04 3.94 25.09
CA ILE A 8 14.59 3.76 25.12
C ILE A 8 14.28 2.46 25.88
N ARG A 9 13.90 2.60 27.15
CA ARG A 9 13.46 1.51 28.02
C ARG A 9 11.95 1.38 27.97
N ASP A 10 11.43 0.15 27.97
CA ASP A 10 9.99 -0.08 28.03
C ASP A 10 9.42 0.22 29.44
N LYS A 11 8.10 0.10 29.60
CA LYS A 11 7.41 0.37 30.87
C LYS A 11 7.79 -0.60 31.99
N GLN A 12 8.54 -1.66 31.69
CA GLN A 12 9.09 -2.63 32.64
C GLN A 12 10.61 -2.44 32.89
N GLY A 13 11.22 -1.41 32.30
CA GLY A 13 12.65 -1.13 32.47
C GLY A 13 13.58 -2.07 31.70
N GLN A 14 13.05 -2.86 30.77
CA GLN A 14 13.86 -3.70 29.89
C GLN A 14 14.31 -2.89 28.67
N GLU A 15 15.59 -3.06 28.31
CA GLU A 15 16.13 -2.51 27.08
C GLU A 15 15.50 -3.24 25.89
N ALA A 16 14.96 -2.47 24.93
CA ALA A 16 14.43 -3.03 23.71
C ALA A 16 15.52 -3.85 22.98
N PRO A 17 15.19 -5.05 22.46
CA PRO A 17 16.17 -5.88 21.77
C PRO A 17 16.79 -5.11 20.61
N ASN A 18 18.12 -4.95 20.63
CA ASN A 18 18.85 -4.18 19.64
C ASN A 18 18.77 -4.88 18.28
N LEU A 19 17.89 -4.38 17.41
CA LEU A 19 17.59 -4.95 16.09
C LEU A 19 18.86 -5.10 15.22
N ARG A 20 19.85 -4.20 15.38
CA ARG A 20 21.13 -4.31 14.65
C ARG A 20 21.96 -5.51 15.07
N LYS A 21 21.91 -5.92 16.33
CA LYS A 21 22.58 -7.14 16.82
C LYS A 21 21.89 -8.39 16.28
N TYR A 22 20.56 -8.35 16.16
CA TYR A 22 19.78 -9.46 15.61
C TYR A 22 20.09 -9.71 14.13
N ILE A 23 20.14 -8.66 13.31
CA ILE A 23 20.42 -8.76 11.87
C ILE A 23 21.86 -9.25 11.61
N LYS A 24 22.84 -8.82 12.41
CA LYS A 24 24.25 -9.18 12.22
C LYS A 24 24.58 -10.65 12.54
N ASN A 25 23.75 -11.31 13.35
CA ASN A 25 24.00 -12.67 13.82
C ASN A 25 23.19 -13.72 13.05
N GLN A 26 22.48 -13.34 11.99
CA GLN A 26 21.81 -14.30 11.12
C GLN A 26 22.74 -14.72 9.98
N ASP A 27 23.18 -15.97 10.00
CA ASP A 27 23.70 -16.65 8.82
C ASP A 27 22.55 -16.97 7.87
N VAL A 28 22.10 -15.95 7.15
CA VAL A 28 21.11 -16.12 6.08
C VAL A 28 21.82 -16.79 4.91
N GLN A 29 21.58 -18.08 4.72
CA GLN A 29 21.97 -18.76 3.48
C GLN A 29 21.07 -18.26 2.35
N ILE A 30 21.51 -17.20 1.69
CA ILE A 30 20.89 -16.72 0.45
C ILE A 30 21.37 -17.67 -0.64
N GLU A 31 20.56 -18.69 -0.95
CA GLU A 31 20.76 -19.46 -2.17
C GLU A 31 20.66 -18.50 -3.36
N ALA A 32 21.79 -18.23 -4.00
CA ALA A 32 21.85 -17.52 -5.26
C ALA A 32 21.25 -18.42 -6.35
N ARG A 33 19.92 -18.44 -6.46
CA ARG A 33 19.27 -18.97 -7.66
C ARG A 33 19.70 -18.09 -8.82
N SER A 34 20.37 -18.69 -9.81
CA SER A 34 20.67 -18.03 -11.08
C SER A 34 19.36 -17.48 -11.65
N SER A 35 19.28 -16.16 -11.82
CA SER A 35 18.18 -15.53 -12.53
C SER A 35 18.15 -16.10 -13.95
N ALA A 36 17.15 -16.94 -14.25
CA ALA A 36 16.87 -17.25 -15.64
C ALA A 36 16.58 -15.93 -16.34
N ASP A 37 17.34 -15.63 -17.40
CA ASP A 37 17.11 -14.46 -18.24
C ASP A 37 15.75 -14.64 -18.94
N THR A 38 14.70 -14.19 -18.28
CA THR A 38 13.38 -14.05 -18.88
C THR A 38 13.48 -12.98 -19.95
N GLY A 39 13.62 -13.42 -21.20
CA GLY A 39 13.55 -12.55 -22.36
C GLY A 39 12.34 -11.64 -22.26
N ILE A 40 12.60 -10.33 -22.32
CA ILE A 40 11.57 -9.30 -22.21
C ILE A 40 10.61 -9.49 -23.39
N LYS A 41 9.45 -10.09 -23.10
CA LYS A 41 8.33 -10.08 -24.05
C LYS A 41 7.68 -8.71 -23.94
N GLU A 42 7.64 -8.01 -25.05
CA GLU A 42 6.90 -6.76 -25.19
C GLU A 42 5.46 -6.99 -24.73
N ALA A 43 5.02 -6.19 -23.75
CA ALA A 43 3.68 -6.34 -23.20
C ALA A 43 2.66 -6.01 -24.29
N GLU A 44 1.62 -6.84 -24.42
CA GLU A 44 0.52 -6.53 -25.32
C GLU A 44 -0.02 -5.13 -24.99
N PRO A 45 -0.21 -4.25 -26.00
CA PRO A 45 -0.72 -2.91 -25.77
C PRO A 45 -2.09 -3.02 -25.10
N LYS A 46 -2.16 -2.52 -23.86
CA LYS A 46 -3.42 -2.42 -23.13
C LYS A 46 -4.36 -1.58 -23.99
N LYS A 47 -5.58 -2.07 -24.21
CA LYS A 47 -6.65 -1.27 -24.84
C LYS A 47 -6.74 0.05 -24.08
N GLU A 48 -6.57 1.15 -24.81
CA GLU A 48 -6.90 2.49 -24.33
C GLU A 48 -8.32 2.41 -23.78
N ARG A 49 -8.46 2.63 -22.48
CA ARG A 49 -9.77 2.88 -21.90
C ARG A 49 -10.10 4.31 -22.21
N ASP A 50 -11.29 4.57 -22.75
CA ASP A 50 -11.83 5.91 -22.82
C ASP A 50 -11.84 6.46 -21.40
N LEU A 51 -10.87 7.34 -21.08
CA LEU A 51 -10.79 8.09 -19.83
C LEU A 51 -11.83 9.21 -19.86
N GLN A 52 -13.06 8.88 -20.21
CA GLN A 52 -14.16 9.81 -20.01
C GLN A 52 -14.37 9.85 -18.50
N TYR A 53 -13.78 10.86 -17.87
CA TYR A 53 -14.06 11.18 -16.49
C TYR A 53 -15.57 11.42 -16.41
N ASN A 54 -16.30 10.58 -15.68
CA ASN A 54 -17.66 10.93 -15.31
C ASN A 54 -17.55 12.21 -14.50
N ASP A 55 -18.12 13.31 -15.00
CA ASP A 55 -18.31 14.51 -14.21
C ASP A 55 -19.28 14.16 -13.08
N TYR A 56 -18.74 13.93 -11.87
CA TYR A 56 -19.53 13.66 -10.68
C TYR A 56 -19.52 14.85 -9.74
N THR A 57 -20.63 15.04 -9.05
CA THR A 57 -20.80 16.15 -8.11
C THR A 57 -20.13 15.84 -6.77
N LEU A 58 -20.00 16.87 -5.91
CA LEU A 58 -19.55 16.66 -4.53
C LEU A 58 -20.50 15.73 -3.76
N GLU A 59 -21.79 15.77 -4.09
CA GLU A 59 -22.82 14.92 -3.48
C GLU A 59 -22.61 13.45 -3.83
N ASP A 60 -22.30 13.15 -5.08
CA ASP A 60 -21.92 11.79 -5.54
C ASP A 60 -20.68 11.28 -4.79
N ARG A 61 -19.67 12.13 -4.60
CA ARG A 61 -18.49 11.78 -3.80
C ARG A 61 -18.82 11.52 -2.33
N ASN A 62 -19.76 12.28 -1.74
CA ASN A 62 -20.20 12.05 -0.37
C ASN A 62 -20.96 10.73 -0.25
N HIS A 63 -21.82 10.39 -1.22
CA HIS A 63 -22.49 9.10 -1.28
C HIS A 63 -21.49 7.94 -1.39
N TYR A 64 -20.43 8.10 -2.19
CA TYR A 64 -19.34 7.11 -2.26
C TYR A 64 -18.72 6.84 -0.88
N PHE A 65 -18.38 7.89 -0.12
CA PHE A 65 -17.83 7.72 1.23
C PHE A 65 -18.84 7.15 2.22
N TYR A 66 -20.13 7.48 2.09
CA TYR A 66 -21.20 6.88 2.88
C TYR A 66 -21.25 5.36 2.65
N PHE A 67 -21.21 4.90 1.41
CA PHE A 67 -21.23 3.46 1.10
C PHE A 67 -19.98 2.73 1.62
N LEU A 68 -18.82 3.38 1.62
CA LEU A 68 -17.60 2.81 2.20
C LEU A 68 -17.65 2.70 3.72
N LYS A 69 -18.09 3.77 4.41
CA LYS A 69 -18.01 3.86 5.88
C LYS A 69 -19.20 3.22 6.59
N GLU A 70 -20.41 3.45 6.11
CA GLU A 70 -21.64 3.04 6.78
C GLU A 70 -22.15 1.69 6.28
N LYS A 71 -21.97 1.42 4.98
CA LYS A 71 -22.45 0.18 4.35
C LYS A 71 -21.35 -0.87 4.19
N LEU A 72 -20.08 -0.50 4.41
CA LEU A 72 -18.91 -1.39 4.29
C LEU A 72 -18.87 -2.15 2.96
N ILE A 73 -19.35 -1.51 1.89
CA ILE A 73 -19.41 -2.11 0.55
C ILE A 73 -18.03 -1.99 -0.11
N LYS A 74 -17.72 -2.91 -1.02
CA LYS A 74 -16.48 -2.86 -1.81
C LYS A 74 -16.39 -1.54 -2.59
N PRO A 75 -15.20 -0.93 -2.69
CA PRO A 75 -15.02 0.36 -3.37
C PRO A 75 -15.57 0.42 -4.81
N ARG A 76 -15.43 -0.64 -5.59
CA ARG A 76 -15.95 -0.67 -6.97
C ARG A 76 -17.48 -0.61 -7.02
N GLU A 77 -18.15 -1.32 -6.11
CA GLU A 77 -19.61 -1.35 -6.01
C GLU A 77 -20.14 -0.05 -5.42
N ALA A 78 -19.45 0.52 -4.43
CA ALA A 78 -19.74 1.84 -3.88
C ALA A 78 -19.62 2.93 -4.96
N ALA A 79 -18.59 2.87 -5.80
CA ALA A 79 -18.38 3.82 -6.88
C ALA A 79 -19.52 3.75 -7.91
N GLN A 80 -19.93 2.54 -8.28
CA GLN A 80 -21.08 2.33 -9.17
C GLN A 80 -22.39 2.83 -8.55
N ALA A 81 -22.64 2.56 -7.26
CA ALA A 81 -23.84 2.99 -6.55
C ALA A 81 -23.92 4.53 -6.39
N ALA A 82 -22.77 5.20 -6.30
CA ALA A 82 -22.66 6.64 -6.18
C ALA A 82 -22.41 7.36 -7.51
N ASN A 83 -22.46 6.66 -8.65
CA ASN A 83 -22.18 7.22 -9.97
C ASN A 83 -20.81 7.94 -10.08
N VAL A 84 -19.81 7.48 -9.32
CA VAL A 84 -18.43 8.03 -9.37
C VAL A 84 -17.50 7.08 -10.11
N ASN A 85 -16.44 7.62 -10.72
CA ASN A 85 -15.39 6.79 -11.30
C ASN A 85 -14.48 6.24 -10.19
N TYR A 86 -14.45 4.91 -10.04
CA TYR A 86 -13.66 4.22 -9.02
C TYR A 86 -12.16 4.55 -9.07
N GLU A 87 -11.59 4.75 -10.26
CA GLU A 87 -10.16 5.00 -10.43
C GLU A 87 -9.76 6.42 -10.00
N THR A 88 -10.73 7.36 -9.93
CA THR A 88 -10.48 8.78 -9.64
C THR A 88 -11.14 9.26 -8.35
N ALA A 89 -11.99 8.45 -7.72
CA ALA A 89 -12.74 8.82 -6.53
C ALA A 89 -11.92 8.83 -5.22
N LEU A 90 -10.59 8.64 -5.29
CA LEU A 90 -9.68 8.64 -4.15
C LEU A 90 -9.53 10.05 -3.53
#